data_AF-A0A933FN87-F1
#
_entry.id   AF-A0A933FN87-F1
#
_cell.length_a   1.000
_cell.length_b   1.000
_cell.length_c   1.000
_cell.angle_alpha   90.00
_cell.angle_beta   90.00
_cell.angle_gamma   90.00
#
_symmetry.space_group_name_H-M   'P 1'
#
loop_
_entity.id
_entity.type
_entity.pdbx_description
1 polymer ?
#
loop_
_entity_poly.entity_id
_entity_poly.type
_entity_poly.pdbx_seq_one_letter_code
_entity_poly.pdbx_strand_id
1 'polypeptide(L)'
;METEVVVILALVIGILLAVGVWFYMTNRKSKSLKKTFGPEYERLVRERGNRNRAEAELQSRVKRVEQLRIVRLSPSDAARFSDGWSKIQGRFVDNPKQAVEEADRHVRDLMQARGYPMSDFEQRAADISVHHPTVVENYRAARNIAIRNQRGDADTEELRKALVYYRALFNELLEIRRPEKAA
;
A
#
# COMPACT_ATOMS: atom_id res chain seq x y z
N MET A 1 46.81 6.78 -36.30
CA MET A 1 46.40 8.12 -35.82
C MET A 1 44.98 8.48 -36.25
N GLU A 2 44.69 8.82 -37.51
CA GLU A 2 43.32 9.20 -37.96
C GLU A 2 42.24 8.14 -37.65
N THR A 3 42.50 6.88 -38.01
CA THR A 3 41.56 5.77 -37.79
C THR A 3 41.37 5.41 -36.32
N GLU A 4 42.44 5.48 -35.52
CA GLU A 4 42.39 5.24 -34.07
C GLU A 4 41.57 6.32 -33.36
N VAL A 5 41.73 7.59 -33.75
CA VAL A 5 40.94 8.71 -33.21
C VAL A 5 39.46 8.54 -33.54
N VAL A 6 39.14 8.13 -34.78
CA VAL A 6 37.75 7.87 -35.19
C VAL A 6 37.12 6.71 -34.41
N VAL A 7 37.87 5.62 -34.19
CA VAL A 7 37.39 4.45 -33.42
C VAL A 7 37.14 4.82 -31.96
N ILE A 8 38.07 5.56 -31.33
CA ILE A 8 37.91 6.02 -29.95
C ILE A 8 36.70 6.95 -29.82
N LEU A 9 36.52 7.89 -30.75
CA LEU A 9 35.38 8.81 -30.75
C LEU A 9 34.05 8.07 -30.90
N ALA A 10 33.97 7.08 -31.79
CA ALA A 10 32.79 6.25 -31.96
C ALA A 10 32.45 5.45 -30.69
N LEU A 11 33.46 4.89 -30.01
CA LEU A 11 33.31 4.18 -28.74
C LEU A 11 32.78 5.09 -27.63
N VAL A 12 33.35 6.29 -27.50
CA VAL A 12 32.91 7.29 -26.50
C VAL A 12 31.46 7.70 -26.76
N ILE A 13 31.09 7.97 -28.01
CA ILE A 13 29.70 8.28 -28.38
C ILE A 13 28.77 7.12 -28.04
N GLY A 14 29.16 5.88 -28.35
CA GLY A 14 28.38 4.69 -28.03
C GLY A 14 28.13 4.54 -26.51
N ILE A 15 29.17 4.75 -25.70
CA ILE A 15 29.06 4.72 -24.23
C ILE A 15 28.14 5.84 -23.73
N LEU A 16 28.29 7.06 -24.23
CA LEU A 16 27.45 8.20 -23.85
C LEU A 16 25.97 7.96 -24.20
N LEU A 17 25.69 7.40 -25.37
CA LEU A 17 24.34 7.01 -25.77
C LEU A 17 23.77 5.93 -24.84
N ALA A 18 24.55 4.88 -24.53
CA ALA A 18 24.13 3.82 -23.62
C ALA A 18 23.81 4.36 -22.21
N VAL A 19 24.66 5.24 -21.68
CA VAL A 19 24.44 5.91 -20.38
C VAL A 19 23.20 6.80 -20.44
N GLY A 20 23.00 7.55 -21.52
CA GLY A 20 21.82 8.39 -21.73
C GLY A 20 20.52 7.59 -21.74
N VAL A 21 20.47 6.48 -22.47
CA VAL A 21 19.31 5.57 -22.50
C VAL A 21 19.08 4.95 -21.12
N TRP A 22 20.12 4.47 -20.45
CA TRP A 22 20.02 3.90 -19.10
C TRP A 22 19.48 4.92 -18.08
N PHE A 23 19.98 6.16 -18.11
CA PHE A 23 19.50 7.24 -17.25
C PHE A 23 18.03 7.60 -17.55
N TYR A 24 17.66 7.65 -18.84
CA TYR A 24 16.26 7.89 -19.25
C TYR A 24 15.31 6.80 -18.72
N MET A 25 15.68 5.52 -18.86
CA MET A 25 14.87 4.38 -18.41
C MET A 25 14.74 4.32 -16.88
N THR A 26 15.84 4.52 -16.15
CA THR A 26 15.83 4.50 -14.67
C THR A 26 15.02 5.67 -14.10
N ASN A 27 15.15 6.86 -14.69
CA ASN A 27 14.39 8.03 -14.24
C ASN A 27 12.88 7.88 -14.51
N ARG A 28 12.48 7.31 -15.64
CA ARG A 28 11.05 7.01 -15.90
C ARG A 28 10.46 6.01 -14.91
N LYS A 29 11.17 4.91 -14.65
CA LYS A 29 10.73 3.88 -13.69
C LYS A 29 10.53 4.48 -12.30
N SER A 30 11.52 5.23 -11.83
CA SER A 30 11.44 5.88 -10.52
C SER A 30 10.30 6.90 -10.43
N LYS A 31 10.11 7.74 -11.46
CA LYS A 31 8.98 8.67 -11.53
C LYS A 31 7.63 7.94 -11.47
N SER A 32 7.50 6.81 -12.16
CA SER A 32 6.29 5.98 -12.10
C SER A 32 6.05 5.43 -10.71
N LEU A 33 7.07 4.85 -10.06
CA LEU A 33 6.96 4.31 -8.71
C LEU A 33 6.61 5.40 -7.69
N LYS A 34 7.27 6.57 -7.77
CA LYS A 34 6.95 7.71 -6.92
C LYS A 34 5.53 8.22 -7.14
N LYS A 35 5.03 8.22 -8.39
CA LYS A 35 3.64 8.58 -8.70
C LYS A 35 2.65 7.57 -8.13
N THR A 36 2.94 6.27 -8.23
CA THR A 36 2.06 5.20 -7.75
C THR A 36 2.03 5.12 -6.22
N PHE A 37 3.19 5.15 -5.56
CA PHE A 37 3.30 4.91 -4.12
C PHE A 37 3.29 6.20 -3.28
N GLY A 38 3.59 7.36 -3.85
CA GLY A 38 3.53 8.65 -3.16
C GLY A 38 4.35 8.65 -1.85
N PRO A 39 3.73 8.90 -0.69
CA PRO A 39 4.41 8.87 0.61
C PRO A 39 5.13 7.55 0.93
N GLU A 40 4.58 6.41 0.50
CA GLU A 40 5.16 5.08 0.74
C GLU A 40 6.51 4.92 0.02
N TYR A 41 6.69 5.56 -1.15
CA TYR A 41 7.99 5.61 -1.83
C TYR A 41 9.03 6.31 -0.96
N GLU A 42 8.70 7.51 -0.48
CA GLU A 42 9.62 8.32 0.32
C GLU A 42 9.94 7.63 1.66
N ARG A 43 8.94 6.98 2.27
CA ARG A 43 9.11 6.17 3.48
C ARG A 43 10.09 5.04 3.28
N LEU A 44 9.91 4.24 2.22
CA LEU A 44 10.76 3.08 1.96
C LEU A 44 12.19 3.46 1.58
N VAL A 45 12.36 4.56 0.82
CA VAL A 45 13.70 5.10 0.52
C VAL A 45 14.43 5.51 1.80
N ARG A 46 13.75 6.19 2.73
CA ARG A 46 14.31 6.53 4.04
C ARG A 46 14.66 5.30 4.88
N GLU A 47 13.75 4.33 4.96
CA GLU A 47 13.93 3.11 5.75
C GLU A 47 15.07 2.22 5.23
N ARG A 48 15.21 2.10 3.90
CA ARG A 48 16.24 1.26 3.28
C ARG A 48 17.59 1.98 3.14
N GLY A 49 17.63 3.30 3.24
CA GLY A 49 18.82 4.13 3.03
C GLY A 49 19.41 4.06 1.61
N ASN A 50 18.74 3.36 0.68
CA ASN A 50 19.20 3.12 -0.67
C ASN A 50 18.02 3.09 -1.63
N ARG A 51 18.00 4.07 -2.55
CA ARG A 51 16.93 4.23 -3.55
C ARG A 51 16.75 3.00 -4.44
N ASN A 52 17.83 2.40 -4.94
CA ASN A 52 17.75 1.25 -5.83
C ASN A 52 17.13 0.03 -5.13
N ARG A 53 17.47 -0.19 -3.85
CA ARG A 53 16.88 -1.28 -3.05
C ARG A 53 15.40 -1.03 -2.79
N ALA A 54 15.01 0.19 -2.44
CA ALA A 54 13.62 0.56 -2.24
C ALA A 54 12.80 0.40 -3.54
N GLU A 55 13.30 0.89 -4.67
CA GLU A 55 12.62 0.75 -5.96
C GLU A 55 12.47 -0.72 -6.40
N ALA A 56 13.49 -1.56 -6.19
CA ALA A 56 13.41 -2.99 -6.46
C ALA A 56 12.35 -3.70 -5.61
N GLU A 57 12.23 -3.32 -4.33
CA GLU A 57 11.19 -3.83 -3.44
C GLU A 57 9.79 -3.37 -3.88
N LEU A 58 9.60 -2.08 -4.19
CA LEU A 58 8.32 -1.57 -4.71
C LEU A 58 7.92 -2.26 -6.01
N GLN A 59 8.87 -2.48 -6.92
CA GLN A 59 8.60 -3.21 -8.15
C GLN A 59 8.21 -4.66 -7.87
N SER A 60 8.81 -5.30 -6.87
CA SER A 60 8.44 -6.66 -6.44
C SER A 60 7.03 -6.71 -5.86
N ARG A 61 6.62 -5.67 -5.11
CA ARG A 61 5.23 -5.52 -4.61
C ARG A 61 4.23 -5.46 -5.76
N VAL A 62 4.50 -4.61 -6.76
CA VAL A 62 3.64 -4.49 -7.96
C VAL A 62 3.50 -5.84 -8.65
N LYS A 63 4.61 -6.53 -8.94
CA LYS A 63 4.58 -7.84 -9.61
C LYS A 63 3.77 -8.89 -8.86
N ARG A 64 3.86 -8.93 -7.52
CA ARG A 64 3.06 -9.85 -6.72
C ARG A 64 1.58 -9.51 -6.80
N VAL A 65 1.24 -8.22 -6.64
CA VAL A 65 -0.15 -7.75 -6.66
C VAL A 65 -0.79 -7.96 -8.03
N GLU A 66 -0.04 -7.81 -9.12
CA GLU A 66 -0.48 -8.13 -10.48
C GLU A 66 -0.88 -9.61 -10.66
N GLN A 67 -0.31 -10.52 -9.86
CA GLN A 67 -0.65 -11.94 -9.86
C GLN A 67 -1.84 -12.26 -8.95
N LEU A 68 -2.29 -11.31 -8.11
CA LEU A 68 -3.43 -11.50 -7.23
C LEU A 68 -4.74 -11.30 -7.99
N ARG A 69 -5.71 -12.18 -7.74
CA ARG A 69 -7.08 -12.00 -8.22
C ARG A 69 -7.85 -11.10 -7.25
N ILE A 70 -7.59 -9.79 -7.31
CA ILE A 70 -8.32 -8.81 -6.51
C ILE A 70 -9.67 -8.53 -7.16
N VAL A 71 -10.76 -8.84 -6.46
CA VAL A 71 -12.14 -8.74 -6.97
C VAL A 71 -12.90 -7.59 -6.34
N ARG A 72 -13.89 -7.05 -7.06
CA ARG A 72 -14.90 -6.17 -6.46
C ARG A 72 -15.83 -6.99 -5.58
N LEU A 73 -16.28 -6.40 -4.48
CA LEU A 73 -17.28 -7.03 -3.62
C LEU A 73 -18.63 -7.08 -4.33
N SER A 74 -19.40 -8.14 -4.05
CA SER A 74 -20.82 -8.14 -4.38
C SER A 74 -21.54 -7.03 -3.58
N PRO A 75 -22.65 -6.47 -4.09
CA PRO A 75 -23.43 -5.49 -3.32
C PRO A 75 -23.87 -6.02 -1.94
N SER A 76 -24.22 -7.30 -1.86
CA SER A 76 -24.58 -7.97 -0.60
C SER A 76 -23.40 -8.07 0.37
N ASP A 77 -22.18 -8.38 -0.11
CA ASP A 77 -21.00 -8.42 0.76
C ASP A 77 -20.63 -7.02 1.23
N ALA A 78 -20.66 -6.02 0.35
CA ALA A 78 -20.38 -4.64 0.72
C ALA A 78 -21.36 -4.13 1.79
N ALA A 79 -22.66 -4.45 1.66
CA ALA A 79 -23.66 -4.15 2.68
C ALA A 79 -23.36 -4.87 4.01
N ARG A 80 -23.07 -6.17 3.97
CA ARG A 80 -22.70 -6.96 5.15
C ARG A 80 -21.48 -6.40 5.88
N PHE A 81 -20.44 -6.00 5.15
CA PHE A 81 -19.26 -5.37 5.74
C PHE A 81 -19.60 -3.99 6.32
N SER A 82 -20.40 -3.19 5.64
CA SER A 82 -20.82 -1.85 6.12
C SER A 82 -21.64 -1.93 7.41
N ASP A 83 -22.56 -2.90 7.50
CA ASP A 83 -23.33 -3.17 8.72
C ASP A 83 -22.45 -3.64 9.87
N GLY A 84 -21.50 -4.52 9.57
CA GLY A 84 -20.50 -4.99 10.55
C GLY A 84 -19.67 -3.83 11.10
N TRP A 85 -19.22 -2.92 10.24
CA TRP A 85 -18.47 -1.74 10.64
C TRP A 85 -19.31 -0.82 11.55
N SER A 86 -20.57 -0.57 11.19
CA SER A 86 -21.49 0.26 11.99
C SER A 86 -21.69 -0.31 13.40
N LYS A 87 -21.81 -1.64 13.53
CA LYS A 87 -21.92 -2.33 14.83
C LYS A 87 -20.65 -2.18 15.67
N ILE A 88 -19.47 -2.27 15.05
CA ILE A 88 -18.18 -2.08 15.75
C ILE A 88 -18.07 -0.65 16.28
N GLN A 89 -18.44 0.36 15.46
CA GLN A 89 -18.42 1.75 15.89
C GLN A 89 -19.37 2.01 17.07
N GLY A 90 -20.57 1.43 17.04
CA GLY A 90 -21.52 1.55 18.15
C GLY A 90 -20.97 0.98 19.47
N ARG A 91 -20.28 -0.17 19.42
CA ARG A 91 -19.66 -0.79 20.59
C ARG A 91 -18.45 -0.04 21.15
N PHE A 92 -17.84 0.85 20.39
CA PHE A 92 -16.64 1.56 20.84
C PHE A 92 -16.88 2.40 22.10
N VAL A 93 -18.09 2.93 22.27
CA VAL A 93 -18.45 3.75 23.44
C VAL A 93 -18.38 2.93 24.72
N ASP A 94 -18.93 1.72 24.70
CA ASP A 94 -19.03 0.86 25.87
C ASP A 94 -17.77 0.00 26.07
N ASN A 95 -17.15 -0.45 24.97
CA ASN A 95 -16.00 -1.34 24.99
C ASN A 95 -14.97 -0.98 23.89
N PRO A 96 -14.15 0.06 24.11
CA PRO A 96 -13.22 0.57 23.10
C PRO A 96 -12.11 -0.43 22.76
N LYS A 97 -11.64 -1.22 23.75
CA LYS A 97 -10.58 -2.22 23.54
C LYS A 97 -11.04 -3.31 22.59
N GLN A 98 -12.21 -3.90 22.84
CA GLN A 98 -12.78 -4.95 21.99
C GLN A 98 -13.15 -4.41 20.61
N ALA A 99 -13.68 -3.18 20.52
CA ALA A 99 -14.05 -2.57 19.25
C ALA A 99 -12.83 -2.40 18.31
N VAL A 100 -11.65 -2.05 18.82
CA VAL A 100 -10.43 -1.96 18.01
C VAL A 100 -9.94 -3.33 17.53
N GLU A 101 -10.03 -4.37 18.36
CA GLU A 101 -9.70 -5.74 17.95
C GLU A 101 -10.65 -6.29 16.89
N GLU A 102 -11.94 -5.97 17.02
CA GLU A 102 -12.96 -6.29 16.02
C GLU A 102 -12.75 -5.52 14.73
N ALA A 103 -12.38 -4.23 14.80
CA ALA A 103 -12.05 -3.44 13.61
C ALA A 103 -10.87 -4.03 12.84
N ASP A 104 -9.80 -4.46 13.53
CA ASP A 104 -8.65 -5.12 12.92
C ASP A 104 -9.05 -6.42 12.21
N ARG A 105 -9.88 -7.25 12.85
CA ARG A 105 -10.41 -8.48 12.24
C ARG A 105 -11.29 -8.19 11.04
N HIS A 106 -12.24 -7.25 11.17
CA HIS A 106 -13.21 -6.92 10.13
C HIS A 106 -12.54 -6.37 8.87
N VAL A 107 -11.50 -5.54 9.04
CA VAL A 107 -10.67 -5.05 7.94
C VAL A 107 -9.90 -6.20 7.26
N ARG A 108 -9.37 -7.16 8.02
CA ARG A 108 -8.74 -8.36 7.44
C ARG A 108 -9.74 -9.22 6.67
N ASP A 109 -10.92 -9.46 7.23
CA ASP A 109 -11.97 -10.23 6.54
C ASP A 109 -12.40 -9.57 5.23
N LEU A 110 -12.48 -8.23 5.23
CA LEU A 110 -12.73 -7.44 4.02
C LEU A 110 -11.61 -7.61 2.98
N MET A 111 -10.34 -7.55 3.40
CA MET A 111 -9.19 -7.80 2.52
C MET A 111 -9.25 -9.22 1.94
N GLN A 112 -9.64 -10.22 2.73
CA GLN A 112 -9.80 -11.60 2.25
C GLN A 112 -10.86 -11.69 1.17
N ALA A 113 -12.03 -11.09 1.42
CA ALA A 113 -13.15 -11.08 0.48
C ALA A 113 -12.79 -10.37 -0.84
N ARG A 114 -11.88 -9.39 -0.77
CA ARG A 114 -11.30 -8.72 -1.93
C ARG A 114 -10.25 -9.56 -2.66
N GLY A 115 -9.75 -10.64 -2.08
CA GLY A 115 -8.73 -11.52 -2.69
C GLY A 115 -7.29 -11.22 -2.28
N TYR A 116 -7.06 -10.43 -1.24
CA TYR A 116 -5.71 -10.25 -0.69
C TYR A 116 -5.30 -11.47 0.15
N PRO A 117 -4.03 -11.91 0.09
CA PRO A 117 -3.53 -13.06 0.84
C PRO A 117 -3.48 -12.79 2.34
N MET A 118 -3.69 -13.83 3.16
CA MET A 118 -3.52 -13.77 4.62
C MET A 118 -2.07 -14.03 5.05
N SER A 119 -1.15 -13.24 4.50
CA SER A 119 0.28 -13.24 4.87
C SER A 119 0.52 -12.57 6.23
N ASP A 120 1.78 -12.37 6.63
CA ASP A 120 2.07 -11.51 7.77
C ASP A 120 1.59 -10.06 7.54
N PHE A 121 1.55 -9.28 8.61
CA PHE A 121 1.01 -7.92 8.55
C PHE A 121 1.79 -7.01 7.60
N GLU A 122 3.12 -7.05 7.64
CA GLU A 122 3.96 -6.16 6.83
C GLU A 122 3.84 -6.49 5.35
N GLN A 123 3.80 -7.78 5.03
CA GLN A 123 3.56 -8.25 3.66
C GLN A 123 2.19 -7.80 3.14
N ARG A 124 1.11 -7.98 3.91
CA ARG A 124 -0.22 -7.46 3.52
C ARG A 124 -0.22 -5.95 3.33
N ALA A 125 0.32 -5.19 4.27
CA ALA A 125 0.40 -3.75 4.17
C ALA A 125 1.19 -3.32 2.92
N ALA A 126 2.30 -4.01 2.62
CA ALA A 126 3.08 -3.79 1.42
C ALA A 126 2.27 -4.05 0.14
N ASP A 127 1.50 -5.13 0.08
CA ASP A 127 0.68 -5.46 -1.08
C ASP A 127 -0.48 -4.47 -1.26
N ILE A 128 -1.16 -4.07 -0.18
CA ILE A 128 -2.22 -3.05 -0.21
C ILE A 128 -1.71 -1.69 -0.66
N SER A 129 -0.48 -1.32 -0.31
CA SER A 129 0.10 -0.02 -0.70
C SER A 129 0.19 0.20 -2.21
N VAL A 130 0.10 -0.86 -3.03
CA VAL A 130 0.09 -0.77 -4.49
C VAL A 130 -1.18 -0.08 -5.02
N HIS A 131 -2.33 -0.36 -4.40
CA HIS A 131 -3.62 0.22 -4.81
C HIS A 131 -4.11 1.31 -3.87
N HIS A 132 -3.70 1.27 -2.60
CA HIS A 132 -4.16 2.16 -1.54
C HIS A 132 -2.97 2.81 -0.81
N PRO A 133 -2.09 3.53 -1.52
CA PRO A 133 -0.86 4.11 -0.97
C PRO A 133 -1.10 5.17 0.11
N THR A 134 -2.25 5.85 0.08
CA THR A 134 -2.60 6.95 0.99
C THR A 134 -3.05 6.48 2.37
N VAL A 135 -3.61 5.27 2.47
CA VAL A 135 -4.18 4.74 3.72
C VAL A 135 -3.34 3.63 4.35
N VAL A 136 -2.27 3.19 3.69
CA VAL A 136 -1.39 2.14 4.24
C VAL A 136 -0.67 2.63 5.51
N GLU A 137 -0.31 3.90 5.61
CA GLU A 137 0.30 4.45 6.83
C GLU A 137 -0.69 4.43 8.00
N ASN A 138 -1.95 4.77 7.74
CA ASN A 138 -3.03 4.62 8.72
C ASN A 138 -3.18 3.16 9.15
N TYR A 139 -3.13 2.22 8.21
CA TYR A 139 -3.20 0.78 8.54
C TYR A 139 -2.09 0.34 9.48
N ARG A 140 -0.84 0.77 9.25
CA ARG A 140 0.31 0.49 10.13
C ARG A 140 0.16 1.14 11.50
N ALA A 141 -0.26 2.40 11.54
CA ALA A 141 -0.51 3.10 12.80
C ALA A 141 -1.62 2.40 13.62
N ALA A 142 -2.73 2.04 12.97
CA ALA A 142 -3.84 1.33 13.60
C ALA A 142 -3.39 -0.01 14.18
N ARG A 143 -2.62 -0.79 13.41
CA ARG A 143 -2.09 -2.09 13.85
C ARG A 143 -1.17 -1.96 15.05
N ASN A 144 -0.29 -0.96 15.05
CA ASN A 144 0.61 -0.72 16.19
C ASN A 144 -0.18 -0.41 17.47
N ILE A 145 -1.24 0.38 17.35
CA ILE A 145 -2.15 0.65 18.48
C ILE A 145 -2.88 -0.64 18.90
N ALA A 146 -3.40 -1.42 17.96
CA ALA A 146 -4.10 -2.67 18.25
C ALA A 146 -3.21 -3.70 18.97
N ILE A 147 -1.92 -3.80 18.59
CA ILE A 147 -0.95 -4.67 19.28
C ILE A 147 -0.69 -4.18 20.71
N ARG A 148 -0.56 -2.87 20.94
CA ARG A 148 -0.42 -2.32 22.30
C ARG A 148 -1.69 -2.51 23.13
N ASN A 149 -2.87 -2.38 22.50
CA ASN A 149 -4.15 -2.65 23.15
C ASN A 149 -4.25 -4.07 23.70
N GLN A 150 -3.78 -5.06 22.93
CA GLN A 150 -3.73 -6.47 23.38
C GLN A 150 -2.84 -6.68 24.61
N ARG A 151 -1.87 -5.80 24.83
CA ARG A 151 -0.98 -5.81 26.02
C ARG A 151 -1.52 -4.96 27.16
N GLY A 152 -2.60 -4.21 26.95
CA GLY A 152 -3.16 -3.27 27.92
C GLY A 152 -2.50 -1.89 27.92
N ASP A 153 -1.60 -1.61 26.98
CA ASP A 153 -0.71 -0.43 26.97
C ASP A 153 -1.27 0.76 26.16
N ALA A 154 -2.48 0.66 25.62
CA ALA A 154 -3.09 1.72 24.80
C ALA A 154 -4.20 2.46 25.58
N ASP A 155 -4.17 3.79 25.52
CA ASP A 155 -5.22 4.62 26.09
C ASP A 155 -6.43 4.77 25.15
N THR A 156 -7.56 5.27 25.67
CA THR A 156 -8.80 5.42 24.90
C THR A 156 -8.71 6.41 23.75
N GLU A 157 -7.80 7.40 23.82
CA GLU A 157 -7.52 8.36 22.74
C GLU A 157 -6.83 7.68 21.57
N GLU A 158 -5.81 6.87 21.85
CA GLU A 158 -5.12 6.03 20.89
C GLU A 158 -6.09 5.03 20.25
N LEU A 159 -6.95 4.37 21.05
CA LEU A 159 -7.96 3.45 20.51
C LEU A 159 -8.92 4.14 19.55
N ARG A 160 -9.31 5.39 19.84
CA ARG A 160 -10.16 6.17 18.94
C ARG A 160 -9.44 6.48 17.63
N LYS A 161 -8.16 6.85 17.69
CA LYS A 161 -7.31 7.05 16.50
C LYS A 161 -7.19 5.78 15.68
N ALA A 162 -6.98 4.63 16.31
CA ALA A 162 -6.92 3.33 15.63
C ALA A 162 -8.22 3.04 14.87
N LEU A 163 -9.38 3.30 15.48
CA LEU A 163 -10.67 3.11 14.81
C LEU A 163 -10.83 4.03 13.60
N VAL A 164 -10.41 5.30 13.70
CA VAL A 164 -10.39 6.25 12.57
C VAL A 164 -9.47 5.75 11.45
N TYR A 165 -8.28 5.28 11.78
CA TYR A 165 -7.32 4.76 10.82
C TYR A 165 -7.80 3.49 10.12
N TYR A 166 -8.37 2.55 10.86
CA TYR A 166 -9.03 1.38 10.26
C TYR A 166 -10.21 1.79 9.38
N ARG A 167 -10.98 2.83 9.76
CA ARG A 167 -12.10 3.34 8.94
C ARG A 167 -11.64 3.85 7.58
N ALA A 168 -10.54 4.59 7.56
CA ALA A 168 -10.00 5.14 6.31
C ALA A 168 -9.68 4.02 5.32
N LEU A 169 -8.99 2.97 5.78
CA LEU A 169 -8.70 1.80 4.94
C LEU A 169 -9.96 1.00 4.59
N PHE A 170 -10.88 0.84 5.54
CA PHE A 170 -12.13 0.12 5.33
C PHE A 170 -12.96 0.75 4.22
N ASN A 171 -13.10 2.08 4.20
CA ASN A 171 -13.83 2.79 3.16
C ASN A 171 -13.20 2.63 1.77
N GLU A 172 -11.87 2.71 1.67
CA GLU A 172 -11.12 2.50 0.43
C GLU A 172 -11.32 1.08 -0.13
N LEU A 173 -11.32 0.07 0.74
CA LEU A 173 -11.53 -1.32 0.35
C LEU A 173 -13.00 -1.64 0.01
N LEU A 174 -13.92 -0.90 0.64
CA LEU A 174 -15.35 -0.99 0.38
C LEU A 174 -15.76 -0.42 -0.96
N GLU A 175 -14.97 0.48 -1.58
CA GLU A 175 -15.37 1.23 -2.78
C GLU A 175 -16.04 0.32 -3.84
N ILE A 176 -17.37 0.43 -3.93
CA ILE A 176 -18.16 -0.04 -5.05
C ILE A 176 -18.01 1.01 -6.15
N ARG A 177 -16.86 1.06 -6.84
CA ARG A 177 -16.79 1.84 -8.07
C ARG A 177 -17.58 1.11 -9.16
N ARG A 178 -18.90 1.34 -9.21
CA ARG A 178 -19.69 1.12 -10.43
C ARG A 178 -19.02 1.98 -11.51
N PRO A 179 -18.67 1.45 -12.70
CA PRO A 179 -18.14 2.32 -13.75
C PRO A 179 -19.17 3.43 -13.99
N GLU A 180 -18.75 4.68 -13.93
CA GLU A 180 -19.49 5.77 -14.57
C GLU A 180 -19.76 5.28 -16.00
N LYS A 181 -21.03 5.03 -16.33
CA LYS A 181 -21.41 4.99 -17.72
C LYS A 181 -21.10 6.39 -18.24
N ALA A 182 -20.09 6.49 -19.09
CA ALA A 182 -19.97 7.64 -19.97
C ALA A 182 -21.33 7.83 -20.65
N ALA A 183 -21.92 9.00 -20.42
CA ALA A 183 -23.11 9.45 -21.12
C ALA A 183 -22.82 9.57 -22.62
#